data_AF-A0A435G678-F1
#
_entry.id   AF-A0A435G678-F1
#
_cell.length_a   1.000
_cell.length_b   1.000
_cell.length_c   1.000
_cell.angle_alpha   90.00
_cell.angle_beta   90.00
_cell.angle_gamma   90.00
#
_symmetry.space_group_name_H-M   'P 1'
#
loop_
_entity.id
_entity.type
_entity.pdbx_description
1 polymer ?
#
loop_
_entity_poly.entity_id
_entity_poly.type
_entity_poly.pdbx_seq_one_letter_code
_entity_poly.pdbx_strand_id
1 'polypeptide(L)'
;MLAGDIRALRKARGLTLSEIALKLGRSVGWVSQVERGLSVPSVGDLRAFADLFDVPISLFFSHDVPAEEERGVIVRAGRRRVLGTSETGLVEELLSPDLGGSFEVVRSVFAPGAEM
;
A
#
# COMPACT_ATOMS: atom_id res chain seq x y z
N MET A 1 -0.35 8.06 -5.90
CA MET A 1 0.04 6.71 -5.43
C MET A 1 -0.60 6.42 -4.08
N LEU A 2 -0.19 7.08 -2.98
CA LEU A 2 -0.74 6.83 -1.63
C LEU A 2 -2.28 6.68 -1.56
N ALA A 3 -3.03 7.69 -2.02
CA ALA A 3 -4.50 7.65 -2.00
C ALA A 3 -5.09 6.48 -2.80
N GLY A 4 -4.45 6.12 -3.92
CA GLY A 4 -4.80 4.97 -4.74
C GLY A 4 -4.49 3.65 -4.04
N ASP A 5 -3.30 3.55 -3.41
CA ASP A 5 -2.88 2.36 -2.66
C ASP A 5 -3.81 2.07 -1.48
N ILE A 6 -4.21 3.09 -0.71
CA ILE A 6 -5.18 2.95 0.39
C ILE A 6 -6.52 2.42 -0.14
N ARG A 7 -7.00 2.99 -1.26
CA ARG A 7 -8.25 2.55 -1.88
C ARG A 7 -8.16 1.11 -2.38
N ALA A 8 -7.03 0.75 -3.00
CA ALA A 8 -6.78 -0.58 -3.52
C ALA A 8 -6.79 -1.63 -2.41
N LEU A 9 -6.02 -1.40 -1.35
CA LEU A 9 -5.98 -2.27 -0.17
C LEU A 9 -7.35 -2.42 0.46
N ARG A 10 -8.11 -1.31 0.62
CA ARG A 10 -9.49 -1.38 1.12
C ARG A 10 -10.35 -2.31 0.26
N LYS A 11 -10.31 -2.14 -1.06
CA LYS A 11 -11.10 -2.97 -1.98
C LYS A 11 -10.67 -4.43 -1.96
N ALA A 12 -9.36 -4.70 -1.92
CA ALA A 12 -8.80 -6.05 -1.84
C ALA A 12 -9.21 -6.78 -0.56
N ARG A 13 -9.34 -6.05 0.56
CA ARG A 13 -9.84 -6.58 1.84
C ARG A 13 -11.37 -6.62 1.94
N GLY A 14 -12.10 -6.23 0.88
CA GLY A 14 -13.57 -6.22 0.86
C GLY A 14 -14.22 -5.21 1.82
N LEU A 15 -13.46 -4.21 2.30
CA LEU A 15 -13.93 -3.26 3.32
C LEU A 15 -14.65 -2.06 2.69
N THR A 16 -15.72 -1.63 3.33
CA THR A 16 -16.43 -0.38 3.04
C THR A 16 -15.72 0.82 3.69
N LEU A 17 -16.00 2.03 3.20
CA LEU A 17 -15.48 3.25 3.82
C LEU A 17 -15.95 3.38 5.29
N SER A 18 -17.18 2.94 5.57
CA SER A 18 -17.76 2.96 6.92
C SER A 18 -17.03 2.05 7.90
N GLU A 19 -16.68 0.83 7.46
CA GLU A 19 -15.93 -0.12 8.29
C GLU A 19 -14.51 0.38 8.60
N ILE A 20 -13.81 0.93 7.61
CA ILE A 20 -12.50 1.54 7.83
C ILE A 20 -12.61 2.73 8.78
N ALA A 21 -13.57 3.63 8.54
CA ALA A 21 -13.79 4.80 9.38
C ALA A 21 -14.01 4.41 10.85
N LEU A 22 -14.84 3.40 11.09
CA LEU A 22 -15.10 2.87 12.43
C LEU A 22 -13.83 2.30 13.07
N LYS A 23 -13.09 1.46 12.35
CA LYS A 23 -11.85 0.83 12.87
C LYS A 23 -10.74 1.83 13.17
N LEU A 24 -10.66 2.92 12.40
CA LEU A 24 -9.66 3.98 12.57
C LEU A 24 -10.09 5.09 13.53
N GLY A 25 -11.34 5.08 14.02
CA GLY A 25 -11.88 6.19 14.81
C GLY A 25 -11.93 7.52 14.04
N ARG A 26 -12.18 7.45 12.72
CA ARG A 26 -12.26 8.60 11.80
C ARG A 26 -13.66 8.71 11.21
N SER A 27 -13.97 9.85 10.58
CA SER A 27 -15.23 10.01 9.86
C SER A 27 -15.16 9.36 8.47
N VAL A 28 -16.30 8.86 7.97
CA VAL A 28 -16.40 8.32 6.60
C VAL A 28 -15.99 9.36 5.55
N GLY A 29 -16.35 10.63 5.78
CA GLY A 29 -15.95 11.76 4.94
C GLY A 29 -14.43 11.92 4.87
N TRP A 30 -13.74 11.83 6.01
CA TRP A 30 -12.28 11.92 6.06
C TRP A 30 -11.62 10.77 5.29
N VAL A 31 -12.07 9.51 5.48
CA VAL A 31 -11.53 8.36 4.74
C VAL A 31 -11.74 8.54 3.22
N SER A 32 -12.91 9.03 2.81
CA SER A 32 -13.21 9.34 1.40
C SER A 32 -12.31 10.45 0.84
N GLN A 33 -11.96 11.46 1.63
CA GLN A 33 -11.02 12.51 1.21
C GLN A 33 -9.59 11.96 1.07
N VAL A 34 -9.14 11.12 2.01
CA VAL A 34 -7.83 10.46 1.95
C VAL A 34 -7.70 9.59 0.69
N GLU A 35 -8.69 8.75 0.39
CA GLU A 35 -8.67 7.91 -0.82
C GLU A 35 -8.76 8.69 -2.13
N ARG A 36 -9.13 9.98 -2.09
CA ARG A 36 -9.14 10.89 -3.24
C ARG A 36 -7.92 11.81 -3.27
N GLY A 37 -7.00 11.70 -2.30
CA GLY A 37 -5.84 12.58 -2.19
C GLY A 37 -6.18 14.01 -1.78
N LEU A 38 -7.38 14.25 -1.24
CA LEU A 38 -7.86 15.56 -0.80
C LEU A 38 -7.48 15.86 0.66
N SER A 39 -7.03 14.86 1.41
CA SER A 39 -6.58 14.99 2.78
C SER A 39 -5.33 14.17 2.99
N VAL A 40 -4.35 14.75 3.67
CA VAL A 40 -3.08 14.11 3.97
C VAL A 40 -3.18 13.45 5.35
N PRO A 41 -3.12 12.11 5.44
CA PRO A 41 -3.12 11.41 6.72
C PRO A 41 -1.82 11.72 7.50
N SER A 42 -1.91 11.75 8.83
CA SER A 42 -0.72 11.83 9.69
C SER A 42 0.08 10.52 9.65
N VAL A 43 1.32 10.52 10.17
CA VAL A 43 2.09 9.28 10.33
C VAL A 43 1.36 8.27 11.23
N GLY A 44 0.66 8.75 12.26
CA GLY A 44 -0.18 7.91 13.11
C GLY A 44 -1.34 7.27 12.35
N ASP A 45 -1.98 8.02 11.44
CA ASP A 45 -3.03 7.49 10.57
C ASP A 45 -2.47 6.45 9.59
N LEU A 46 -1.32 6.71 8.98
CA LEU A 46 -0.64 5.77 8.08
C LEU A 46 -0.29 4.46 8.80
N ARG A 47 0.12 4.55 10.07
CA ARG A 47 0.35 3.37 10.90
C ARG A 47 -0.94 2.60 11.15
N ALA A 48 -2.02 3.29 11.50
CA ALA A 48 -3.31 2.66 11.71
C ALA A 48 -3.86 2.00 10.42
N PHE A 49 -3.64 2.61 9.25
CA PHE A 49 -3.94 1.97 7.97
C PHE A 49 -3.08 0.72 7.73
N ALA A 50 -1.78 0.80 8.02
CA ALA A 50 -0.84 -0.30 7.83
C ALA A 50 -1.23 -1.51 8.68
N ASP A 51 -1.52 -1.27 9.96
CA ASP A 51 -1.98 -2.28 10.91
C ASP A 51 -3.35 -2.86 10.48
N LEU A 52 -4.28 -2.01 10.01
CA LEU A 52 -5.59 -2.45 9.53
C LEU A 52 -5.51 -3.35 8.29
N PHE A 53 -4.59 -3.06 7.37
CA PHE A 53 -4.44 -3.80 6.12
C PHE A 53 -3.45 -4.96 6.21
N ASP A 54 -2.77 -5.11 7.35
CA ASP A 54 -1.70 -6.08 7.56
C ASP A 54 -0.59 -5.95 6.52
N VAL A 55 -0.06 -4.73 6.40
CA VAL A 55 1.04 -4.37 5.48
C VAL A 55 2.07 -3.54 6.22
N PRO A 56 3.36 -3.57 5.81
CA PRO A 56 4.35 -2.72 6.43
C PRO A 56 4.07 -1.23 6.12
N ILE A 57 4.20 -0.36 7.12
CA ILE A 57 3.98 1.09 6.95
C ILE A 57 4.88 1.71 5.86
N SER A 58 6.05 1.09 5.58
CA SER A 58 6.96 1.46 4.50
C SER A 58 6.29 1.52 3.12
N LEU A 59 5.20 0.75 2.92
CA LEU A 59 4.43 0.73 1.69
C LEU A 59 3.82 2.10 1.33
N PHE A 60 3.47 2.90 2.35
CA PHE A 60 2.80 4.21 2.18
C PHE A 60 3.75 5.38 1.99
N PHE A 61 5.05 5.18 2.18
CA PHE A 61 6.02 6.25 1.98
C PHE A 61 6.47 6.32 0.52
N SER A 62 6.55 7.56 0.02
CA SER A 62 7.06 7.88 -1.31
C SER A 62 8.46 7.30 -1.46
N HIS A 63 8.68 6.57 -2.55
CA HIS A 63 10.02 6.17 -2.94
C HIS A 63 10.67 7.34 -3.68
N ASP A 64 11.93 7.54 -3.37
CA ASP A 64 12.82 8.48 -4.02
C ASP A 64 13.01 8.02 -5.48
N VAL A 65 12.33 8.71 -6.39
CA VAL A 65 12.37 8.42 -7.83
C VAL A 65 13.53 9.23 -8.42
N PRO A 66 14.53 8.60 -9.07
CA PRO A 66 15.72 9.31 -9.55
C PRO A 66 15.44 10.42 -10.57
N ALA A 67 14.35 10.29 -11.31
CA ALA A 67 13.94 11.20 -12.37
C ALA A 67 12.41 11.33 -12.36
N GLU A 68 11.89 12.56 -12.48
CA GLU A 68 10.44 12.82 -12.41
C GLU A 68 9.67 12.12 -13.55
N GLU A 69 10.31 11.93 -14.71
CA GLU A 69 9.72 11.24 -15.86
C GLU A 69 9.48 9.74 -15.59
N GLU A 70 10.16 9.15 -14.60
CA GLU A 70 9.95 7.76 -14.19
C GLU A 70 8.77 7.60 -13.22
N ARG A 71 8.30 8.69 -12.61
CA ARG A 71 7.31 8.66 -11.52
C ARG A 71 5.99 8.08 -12.03
N GLY A 72 5.58 6.96 -11.42
CA GLY A 72 4.33 6.30 -11.81
C GLY A 72 4.43 5.46 -13.09
N VAL A 73 5.63 5.30 -13.66
CA VAL A 73 5.83 4.56 -14.93
C VAL A 73 6.90 3.49 -14.80
N ILE A 74 8.06 3.81 -14.21
CA ILE A 74 9.21 2.89 -14.12
C ILE A 74 9.48 2.55 -12.65
N VAL A 75 9.57 1.25 -12.36
CA VAL A 75 10.02 0.73 -11.06
C VAL A 75 11.39 0.06 -11.24
N ARG A 76 12.44 0.72 -10.73
CA ARG A 76 13.80 0.19 -10.77
C ARG A 76 14.01 -0.89 -9.72
N ALA A 77 14.84 -1.89 -10.01
CA ALA A 77 15.01 -3.07 -9.16
C ALA A 77 15.36 -2.75 -7.70
N GLY A 78 16.27 -1.80 -7.46
CA GLY A 78 16.68 -1.39 -6.11
C GLY A 78 15.72 -0.45 -5.39
N ARG A 79 14.54 -0.15 -5.96
CA ARG A 79 13.55 0.80 -5.42
C ARG A 79 12.14 0.21 -5.37
N ARG A 80 12.01 -1.12 -5.43
CA ARG A 80 10.72 -1.81 -5.33
C ARG A 80 10.18 -1.71 -3.90
N ARG A 81 8.86 -1.64 -3.78
CA ARG A 81 8.17 -1.63 -2.48
C ARG A 81 7.96 -3.05 -2.01
N VAL A 82 8.31 -3.34 -0.76
CA VAL A 82 8.02 -4.65 -0.15
C VAL A 82 6.57 -4.68 0.35
N LEU A 83 5.87 -5.74 0.01
CA LEU A 83 4.53 -6.08 0.49
C LEU A 83 4.69 -7.16 1.57
N GLY A 84 4.11 -6.95 2.75
CA GLY A 84 4.16 -7.93 3.85
C GLY A 84 5.45 -7.94 4.68
N THR A 85 5.52 -8.89 5.61
CA THR A 85 6.64 -9.14 6.52
C THR A 85 7.37 -10.41 6.10
N SER A 86 8.69 -10.47 6.28
CA SER A 86 9.50 -11.66 5.94
C SER A 86 9.38 -12.80 6.95
N GLU A 87 8.45 -12.73 7.91
CA GLU A 87 8.34 -13.68 9.02
C GLU A 87 7.96 -15.09 8.56
N THR A 88 7.26 -15.22 7.42
CA THR A 88 6.85 -16.49 6.81
C THR A 88 7.88 -17.07 5.84
N GLY A 89 9.03 -16.39 5.64
CA GLY A 89 10.00 -16.74 4.60
C GLY A 89 9.54 -16.36 3.18
N LEU A 90 8.43 -15.65 3.05
CA LEU A 90 7.95 -15.04 1.81
C LEU A 90 8.35 -13.56 1.79
N VAL A 91 8.94 -13.12 0.69
CA VAL A 91 9.18 -11.69 0.40
C VAL A 91 8.45 -11.33 -0.88
N GLU A 92 7.54 -10.38 -0.79
CA GLU A 92 6.83 -9.87 -1.96
C GLU A 92 7.27 -8.45 -2.28
N GLU A 93 7.58 -8.21 -3.55
CA GLU A 93 8.01 -6.89 -4.06
C GLU A 93 7.04 -6.43 -5.15
N LEU A 94 6.52 -5.21 -5.03
CA LEU A 94 5.71 -4.60 -6.07
C LEU A 94 6.61 -4.15 -7.24
N LEU A 95 6.36 -4.70 -8.42
CA LEU A 95 6.98 -4.31 -9.68
C LEU A 95 6.19 -3.22 -10.42
N SER A 96 4.93 -3.01 -10.03
CA SER A 96 4.09 -1.92 -10.52
C SER A 96 4.28 -0.62 -9.71
N PRO A 97 4.05 0.56 -10.30
CA PRO A 97 4.21 1.83 -9.58
C PRO A 97 3.21 2.02 -8.44
N ASP A 98 1.98 1.52 -8.59
CA ASP A 98 0.90 1.57 -7.60
C ASP A 98 0.08 0.29 -7.55
N LEU A 99 -0.72 0.14 -6.48
CA LEU A 99 -1.70 -0.94 -6.30
C LEU A 99 -3.07 -0.60 -6.91
N GLY A 100 -3.22 0.56 -7.56
CA GLY A 100 -4.51 1.07 -8.00
C GLY A 100 -4.82 0.85 -9.49
N GLY A 101 -3.86 0.33 -10.24
CA GLY A 101 -3.93 0.13 -11.69
C GLY A 101 -4.93 -0.93 -12.14
N SER A 102 -5.05 -1.11 -13.46
CA SER A 102 -5.87 -2.18 -14.06
C SER A 102 -5.32 -3.59 -13.80
N PHE A 103 -4.03 -3.69 -13.52
CA PHE A 103 -3.36 -4.89 -13.06
C PHE A 103 -2.14 -4.49 -12.21
N GLU A 104 -1.74 -5.40 -11.33
CA GLU A 104 -0.58 -5.26 -10.46
C GLU A 104 0.38 -6.41 -10.77
N VAL A 105 1.69 -6.11 -10.76
CA VAL A 105 2.73 -7.12 -10.92
C VAL A 105 3.53 -7.17 -9.64
N VAL A 106 3.61 -8.35 -9.04
CA VAL A 106 4.35 -8.62 -7.81
C VAL A 106 5.40 -9.69 -8.09
N ARG A 107 6.58 -9.54 -7.50
CA ARG A 107 7.61 -10.57 -7.44
C ARG A 107 7.59 -11.19 -6.05
N SER A 108 7.20 -12.45 -5.97
CA SER A 108 7.21 -13.22 -4.72
C SER A 108 8.44 -14.13 -4.70
N VAL A 109 9.21 -14.08 -3.62
CA VAL A 109 10.40 -14.91 -3.39
C VAL A 109 10.17 -15.73 -2.14
N PHE A 110 10.24 -17.05 -2.29
CA PHE A 110 10.01 -18.02 -1.22
C PHE A 110 11.35 -18.58 -0.76
N ALA A 111 11.62 -18.49 0.55
CA ALA A 111 12.67 -19.27 1.17
C ALA A 111 12.35 -20.78 1.03
N PRO A 112 13.37 -21.66 1.05
CA PRO A 112 13.13 -23.10 1.01
C PRO A 112 12.14 -23.54 2.10
N GLY A 113 11.04 -24.17 1.70
CA GLY A 113 9.99 -24.65 2.62
C GLY A 113 8.95 -23.61 3.04
N ALA A 114 9.00 -22.37 2.52
CA ALA A 114 7.95 -21.39 2.73
C ALA A 114 6.69 -21.73 1.92
N GLU A 115 5.52 -21.52 2.53
CA GLU A 115 4.19 -21.68 1.92
C GLU A 115 3.47 -20.33 1.88
N MET A 116 2.45 -20.22 1.02
CA MET A 116 1.65 -19.00 0.81
C MET A 116 0.46 -18.93 1.78
#